data_AF-A0A0U5C6G3-F1
#
_entry.id   AF-A0A0U5C6G3-F1
#
_cell.length_a   1.000
_cell.length_b   1.000
_cell.length_c   1.000
_cell.angle_alpha   90.00
_cell.angle_beta   90.00
_cell.angle_gamma   90.00
#
_symmetry.space_group_name_H-M   'P 1'
#
loop_
_entity.id
_entity.type
_entity.pdbx_description
1 polymer ?
#
loop_
_entity_poly.entity_id
_entity_poly.type
_entity_poly.pdbx_seq_one_letter_code
_entity_poly.pdbx_strand_id
1 'polypeptide(L)'
;MFIVELAKQAKLTKEMISMIERGVYTPKIKTLKKLSEALDIPIWYLGCFENLPEDTLGQRLRKAKLYAGLISSELAQILSASHRSVCSWERDEAIPSPENKLAVDEFIRTQLSD
;
A
#
# COMPACT_ATOMS: atom_id res chain seq x y z
N MET A 1 -24.41 5.34 -2.54
CA MET A 1 -24.05 4.91 -1.19
C MET A 1 -23.96 6.13 -0.29
N PHE A 2 -24.67 6.17 0.83
CA PHE A 2 -24.57 7.27 1.80
C PHE A 2 -23.39 7.03 2.78
N ILE A 3 -22.84 8.10 3.35
CA ILE A 3 -21.69 8.02 4.29
C ILE A 3 -21.96 7.10 5.50
N VAL A 4 -23.21 7.08 5.97
CA VAL A 4 -23.64 6.23 7.09
C VAL A 4 -23.68 4.74 6.74
N GLU A 5 -23.96 4.42 5.47
CA GLU A 5 -23.96 3.05 4.97
C GLU A 5 -22.52 2.57 4.77
N LEU A 6 -21.67 3.40 4.16
CA LEU A 6 -20.24 3.13 4.00
C LEU A 6 -19.55 2.92 5.35
N ALA A 7 -19.85 3.76 6.35
CA ALA A 7 -19.32 3.62 7.70
C ALA A 7 -19.64 2.25 8.31
N LYS A 8 -20.89 1.80 8.17
CA LYS A 8 -21.32 0.49 8.66
C LYS A 8 -20.61 -0.65 7.93
N GLN A 9 -20.54 -0.57 6.59
CA GLN A 9 -19.93 -1.60 5.77
C GLN A 9 -18.42 -1.72 6.00
N ALA A 10 -17.71 -0.59 6.04
CA ALA A 10 -16.27 -0.54 6.29
C ALA A 10 -15.89 -0.76 7.78
N LYS A 11 -16.87 -0.89 8.69
CA LYS A 11 -16.66 -0.94 10.15
C LYS A 11 -15.82 0.25 10.64
N LEU A 12 -16.17 1.45 10.19
CA LEU A 12 -15.57 2.73 10.55
C LEU A 12 -16.63 3.68 11.13
N THR A 13 -16.21 4.77 11.77
CA THR A 13 -17.13 5.80 12.23
C THR A 13 -17.45 6.78 11.09
N LYS A 14 -18.66 7.34 11.10
CA LYS A 14 -19.06 8.38 10.13
C LYS A 14 -18.12 9.60 10.21
N GLU A 15 -17.65 9.92 11.42
CA GLU A 15 -16.72 11.02 11.67
C GLU A 15 -15.38 10.77 10.99
N MET A 16 -14.84 9.55 11.06
CA MET A 16 -13.57 9.21 10.40
C MET A 16 -13.70 9.36 8.88
N ILE A 17 -14.78 8.85 8.28
CA ILE A 17 -14.98 9.00 6.83
C ILE A 17 -15.11 10.47 6.45
N SER A 18 -15.87 11.25 7.22
CA SER A 18 -16.00 12.69 6.99
C SER A 18 -14.67 13.44 7.14
N MET A 19 -13.77 13.02 8.04
CA MET A 19 -12.41 13.59 8.14
C MET A 19 -11.54 13.22 6.94
N ILE A 20 -11.69 12.01 6.40
CA ILE A 20 -10.99 11.55 5.20
C ILE A 20 -11.45 12.37 3.98
N GLU A 21 -12.75 12.50 3.75
CA GLU A 21 -13.31 13.25 2.61
C GLU A 21 -12.92 14.73 2.61
N ARG A 22 -12.80 15.34 3.80
CA ARG A 22 -12.37 16.73 3.96
C ARG A 22 -10.84 16.91 3.88
N GLY A 23 -10.07 15.84 3.73
CA GLY A 23 -8.61 15.89 3.73
C GLY A 23 -7.98 16.22 5.10
N VAL A 24 -8.76 16.16 6.18
CA VAL A 24 -8.27 16.41 7.55
C VAL A 24 -7.45 15.22 8.06
N TYR A 25 -7.74 14.01 7.57
CA TYR A 25 -7.09 12.79 7.99
C TYR A 25 -6.66 11.94 6.79
N THR A 26 -5.36 11.66 6.67
CA THR A 26 -4.84 10.67 5.72
C THR A 26 -4.99 9.26 6.31
N PRO A 27 -5.79 8.38 5.68
CA PRO A 27 -6.03 7.04 6.20
C PRO A 27 -4.78 6.17 6.14
N LYS A 28 -4.57 5.35 7.17
CA LYS A 28 -3.55 4.28 7.13
C LYS A 28 -3.98 3.18 6.16
N ILE A 29 -3.02 2.39 5.69
CA ILE A 29 -3.26 1.27 4.76
C ILE A 29 -4.35 0.31 5.25
N LYS A 30 -4.38 -0.02 6.54
CA LYS A 30 -5.44 -0.86 7.13
C LYS A 30 -6.85 -0.25 6.99
N THR A 31 -6.97 1.07 7.08
CA THR A 31 -8.23 1.79 6.89
C THR A 31 -8.60 1.85 5.40
N LEU A 32 -7.61 2.11 4.53
CA LEU A 32 -7.80 2.08 3.08
C LEU A 32 -8.26 0.70 2.58
N LYS A 33 -7.72 -0.41 3.10
CA LYS A 33 -8.21 -1.78 2.77
C LYS A 33 -9.70 -1.92 3.04
N LYS A 34 -10.16 -1.52 4.23
CA LYS A 34 -11.58 -1.59 4.61
C LYS A 34 -12.48 -0.76 3.69
N LEU A 35 -12.02 0.42 3.30
CA LEU A 35 -12.75 1.29 2.38
C LEU A 35 -12.76 0.73 0.95
N SER A 36 -11.64 0.21 0.50
CA SER A 36 -11.49 -0.47 -0.81
C SER A 36 -12.44 -1.67 -0.91
N GLU A 37 -12.49 -2.53 0.10
CA GLU A 37 -13.41 -3.67 0.18
C GLU A 37 -14.89 -3.23 0.23
N ALA A 38 -15.20 -2.17 0.98
CA ALA A 38 -16.57 -1.68 1.10
C ALA A 38 -17.09 -0.99 -0.17
N LEU A 39 -16.21 -0.31 -0.90
CA LEU A 39 -16.54 0.40 -2.13
C LEU A 39 -16.42 -0.46 -3.39
N ASP A 40 -15.81 -1.64 -3.28
CA ASP A 40 -15.42 -2.49 -4.41
C ASP A 40 -14.54 -1.73 -5.42
N ILE A 41 -13.59 -0.94 -4.88
CA ILE A 41 -12.66 -0.11 -5.66
C ILE A 41 -11.24 -0.54 -5.32
N PRO A 42 -10.33 -0.66 -6.30
CA PRO A 42 -8.94 -1.01 -6.03
C PRO A 42 -8.26 -0.04 -5.05
N ILE A 43 -7.49 -0.60 -4.10
CA ILE A 43 -6.81 0.19 -3.07
C ILE A 43 -5.81 1.19 -3.66
N TRP A 44 -5.15 0.86 -4.77
CA TRP A 44 -4.21 1.75 -5.43
C TRP A 44 -4.88 3.04 -5.91
N TYR A 45 -6.09 2.92 -6.47
CA TYR A 45 -6.87 4.04 -6.96
C TYR A 45 -7.35 4.90 -5.78
N LEU A 46 -7.86 4.26 -4.72
CA LEU A 46 -8.32 4.99 -3.53
C LEU A 46 -7.18 5.70 -2.79
N GLY A 47 -5.97 5.15 -2.85
CA GLY A 47 -4.76 5.73 -2.27
C GLY A 47 -4.05 6.74 -3.18
N CYS A 48 -4.53 6.95 -4.40
CA CYS A 48 -3.87 7.72 -5.46
C CYS A 48 -2.41 7.29 -5.69
N PHE A 49 -2.13 6.00 -5.55
CA PHE A 49 -0.76 5.47 -5.58
C PHE A 49 -0.16 5.49 -6.99
N GLU A 50 -0.98 5.65 -8.03
CA GLU A 50 -0.53 5.85 -9.41
C GLU A 50 0.40 7.06 -9.57
N ASN A 51 0.26 8.07 -8.71
CA ASN A 51 1.08 9.28 -8.71
C ASN A 51 2.39 9.13 -7.91
N LEU A 52 2.66 7.96 -7.33
CA LEU A 52 3.92 7.73 -6.62
C LEU A 52 5.08 7.63 -7.61
N PRO A 53 6.27 8.15 -7.25
CA PRO A 53 7.46 8.06 -8.07
C PRO A 53 7.93 6.61 -8.24
N GLU A 54 8.67 6.36 -9.31
CA GLU A 54 9.15 5.03 -9.71
C GLU A 54 10.58 5.05 -10.28
N ASP A 55 11.33 6.12 -10.02
CA ASP A 55 12.68 6.33 -10.56
C ASP A 55 13.71 5.37 -9.95
N THR A 56 13.52 4.98 -8.69
CA THR A 56 14.41 4.09 -7.94
C THR A 56 13.80 2.72 -7.65
N LEU A 57 14.64 1.75 -7.31
CA LEU A 57 14.18 0.44 -6.84
C LEU A 57 13.31 0.58 -5.59
N GLY A 58 13.72 1.41 -4.62
CA GLY A 58 12.97 1.65 -3.39
C GLY A 58 11.61 2.27 -3.64
N GLN A 59 11.54 3.23 -4.56
CA GLN A 59 10.29 3.86 -4.99
C GLN A 59 9.33 2.86 -5.66
N ARG A 60 9.82 2.07 -6.61
CA ARG A 60 9.03 1.02 -7.29
C ARG A 60 8.55 -0.05 -6.32
N LEU A 61 9.42 -0.49 -5.41
CA LEU A 61 9.07 -1.47 -4.38
C LEU A 61 7.98 -0.92 -3.45
N ARG A 62 8.13 0.33 -3.00
CA ARG A 62 7.14 1.00 -2.16
C ARG A 62 5.80 1.14 -2.89
N LYS A 63 5.81 1.54 -4.16
CA LYS A 63 4.60 1.66 -4.97
C LYS A 63 3.91 0.31 -5.13
N ALA A 64 4.63 -0.73 -5.56
CA ALA A 64 4.13 -2.10 -5.68
C ALA A 64 3.53 -2.61 -4.36
N LYS A 65 4.19 -2.35 -3.23
CA LYS A 65 3.70 -2.71 -1.89
C LYS A 65 2.35 -2.04 -1.60
N LEU A 66 2.24 -0.74 -1.86
CA LEU A 66 1.03 0.02 -1.61
C LEU A 66 -0.09 -0.36 -2.59
N TYR A 67 0.24 -0.72 -3.83
CA TYR A 67 -0.69 -1.27 -4.82
C TYR A 67 -1.33 -2.59 -4.35
N ALA A 68 -0.52 -3.46 -3.76
CA ALA A 68 -0.98 -4.68 -3.10
C ALA A 68 -1.73 -4.42 -1.77
N GLY A 69 -1.78 -3.16 -1.33
CA GLY A 69 -2.33 -2.78 -0.03
C GLY A 69 -1.49 -3.24 1.16
N LEU A 70 -0.22 -3.60 0.99
CA LEU A 70 0.56 -4.21 2.06
C LEU A 70 1.25 -3.18 2.98
N ILE A 71 1.51 -3.58 4.22
CA ILE A 71 2.49 -2.90 5.09
C ILE A 71 3.86 -3.56 4.99
N SER A 72 4.94 -2.86 5.36
CA SER A 72 6.31 -3.36 5.19
C SER A 72 6.57 -4.69 5.92
N SER A 73 5.86 -4.96 7.02
CA SER A 73 5.97 -6.25 7.73
C SER A 73 5.27 -7.40 7.00
N GLU A 74 4.19 -7.13 6.27
CA GLU A 74 3.51 -8.14 5.44
C GLU A 74 4.38 -8.45 4.21
N LEU A 75 4.94 -7.43 3.56
CA LEU A 75 5.87 -7.61 2.45
C LEU A 75 7.13 -8.38 2.86
N ALA A 76 7.67 -8.09 4.04
CA ALA A 76 8.83 -8.82 4.57
C ALA A 76 8.58 -10.33 4.69
N GLN A 77 7.38 -10.73 5.12
CA GLN A 77 6.99 -12.14 5.18
C GLN A 77 6.93 -12.77 3.79
N ILE A 78 6.36 -12.06 2.81
CA ILE A 78 6.27 -12.53 1.41
C ILE A 78 7.66 -12.72 0.80
N LEU A 79 8.57 -11.76 1.03
CA LEU A 79 9.93 -11.80 0.48
C LEU A 79 10.89 -12.68 1.29
N SER A 80 10.43 -13.31 2.38
CA SER A 80 11.27 -14.04 3.33
C SER A 80 12.47 -13.21 3.83
N ALA A 81 12.25 -11.90 4.00
CA ALA A 81 13.24 -10.91 4.38
C ALA A 81 12.91 -10.29 5.75
N SER A 82 13.87 -9.58 6.35
CA SER A 82 13.59 -8.85 7.60
C SER A 82 12.79 -7.57 7.32
N HIS A 83 11.92 -7.18 8.27
CA HIS A 83 11.21 -5.90 8.21
C HIS A 83 12.15 -4.70 8.04
N ARG A 84 13.33 -4.75 8.69
CA ARG A 84 14.35 -3.69 8.57
C ARG A 84 14.93 -3.64 7.15
N SER A 85 15.19 -4.79 6.55
CA SER A 85 15.71 -4.89 5.17
C SER A 85 14.73 -4.25 4.20
N VAL A 86 13.45 -4.64 4.24
CA VAL A 86 12.40 -4.04 3.38
C VAL A 86 12.32 -2.53 3.59
N CYS A 87 12.26 -2.09 4.85
CA CYS A 87 12.24 -0.66 5.18
C CYS A 87 13.45 0.11 4.61
N SER A 88 14.63 -0.51 4.61
CA SER A 88 15.88 0.09 4.11
C SER A 88 15.89 0.15 2.59
N TRP A 89 15.44 -0.92 1.91
CA TRP A 89 15.30 -0.97 0.46
C TRP A 89 14.31 0.07 -0.06
N GLU A 90 13.16 0.23 0.61
CA GLU A 90 12.15 1.24 0.26
C GLU A 90 12.63 2.70 0.39
N ARG A 91 13.71 2.93 1.15
CA ARG A 91 14.36 4.24 1.32
C ARG A 91 15.64 4.39 0.49
N ASP A 92 15.96 3.39 -0.33
CA ASP A 92 17.22 3.32 -1.09
C ASP A 92 18.47 3.42 -0.18
N GLU A 93 18.36 3.03 1.09
CA GLU A 93 19.47 3.03 2.08
C GLU A 93 20.37 1.79 1.94
N ALA A 94 19.85 0.72 1.35
CA ALA A 94 20.58 -0.51 1.08
C ALA A 94 20.07 -1.17 -0.19
N ILE A 95 20.94 -1.96 -0.82
CA ILE A 95 20.61 -2.77 -1.99
C ILE A 95 20.29 -4.20 -1.52
N PRO A 96 19.22 -4.85 -1.99
CA PRO A 96 18.96 -6.26 -1.69
C PRO A 96 20.10 -7.16 -2.15
N SER A 97 20.33 -8.28 -1.44
CA SER A 97 21.22 -9.34 -1.93
C SER A 97 20.71 -9.89 -3.28
N PRO A 98 21.55 -10.54 -4.10
CA PRO A 98 21.12 -11.08 -5.39
C PRO A 98 19.87 -11.96 -5.32
N GLU A 99 19.77 -12.80 -4.28
CA GLU A 99 18.60 -13.64 -3.99
C GLU A 99 17.33 -12.79 -3.71
N ASN A 100 17.44 -11.83 -2.77
CA ASN A 100 16.31 -10.96 -2.44
C ASN A 100 15.92 -10.03 -3.59
N LYS A 101 16.88 -9.63 -4.43
CA LYS A 101 16.65 -8.76 -5.57
C LYS A 101 15.74 -9.43 -6.59
N LEU A 102 15.93 -10.73 -6.85
CA LEU A 102 15.05 -11.49 -7.73
C LEU A 102 13.61 -11.51 -7.20
N ALA A 103 13.42 -11.78 -5.90
CA ALA A 103 12.10 -11.77 -5.27
C ALA A 103 11.44 -10.39 -5.30
N VAL A 104 12.22 -9.32 -5.08
CA VAL A 104 11.76 -7.93 -5.17
C VAL A 104 11.33 -7.59 -6.60
N ASP A 105 12.15 -7.90 -7.60
CA ASP A 105 11.87 -7.59 -9.01
C ASP A 105 10.63 -8.36 -9.50
N GLU A 106 10.46 -9.62 -9.11
CA GLU A 106 9.27 -10.42 -9.40
C GLU A 106 8.01 -9.85 -8.73
N PHE A 107 8.11 -9.45 -7.47
CA PHE A 107 7.02 -8.81 -6.75
C PHE A 107 6.58 -7.50 -7.43
N ILE A 108 7.54 -6.63 -7.78
CA ILE A 108 7.27 -5.37 -8.48
C ILE A 108 6.56 -5.64 -9.80
N ARG A 109 7.08 -6.58 -10.61
CA ARG A 109 6.48 -6.96 -11.88
C ARG A 109 5.03 -7.41 -11.70
N THR A 110 4.76 -8.25 -10.71
CA THR A 110 3.42 -8.79 -10.47
C THR A 110 2.39 -7.71 -10.09
N GLN A 111 2.80 -6.65 -9.39
CA GLN A 111 1.88 -5.61 -8.92
C GLN A 111 1.73 -4.41 -9.87
N LEU A 112 2.75 -4.12 -10.68
CA LEU A 112 2.79 -2.95 -11.59
C LEU A 112 2.75 -3.35 -13.07
N SER A 113 2.32 -4.57 -13.41
CA SER A 113 2.06 -4.92 -14.81
C SER A 113 0.74 -4.30 -15.27
N ASP A 114 0.79 -3.58 -16.40
CA ASP A 114 -0.37 -3.05 -17.14
C ASP A 114 -1.32 -4.16 -17.62
#